data_AF-A0A2A7BKT8-F1
#
_entry.id   AF-A0A2A7BKT8-F1
#
_cell.length_a   1.000
_cell.length_b   1.000
_cell.length_c   1.000
_cell.angle_alpha   90.00
_cell.angle_beta   90.00
_cell.angle_gamma   90.00
#
_symmetry.space_group_name_H-M   'P 1'
#
loop_
_entity.id
_entity.type
_entity.pdbx_description
1 polymer ?
#
loop_
_entity_poly.entity_id
_entity_poly.type
_entity_poly.pdbx_seq_one_letter_code
_entity_poly.pdbx_strand_id
1 'polypeptide(L)'
;MINNTIPSFLKLWESNDVELAALNQYFTSHPEIFEEYFKYHCPHTRERVSNAIKRYPAKIEEIRIIAEILPTIIQEITNEYHYKYNLDVNMNFHLFVGGFGSNAFVEREIIGDIFFAAEKLSPDLNHLRVIVAHEIGHIYHNVMLQNDGMDWGKADWTDGSVNLYREGVATYLSKQIMRGLNESVYYSYNNDGERWLQCYIENEEQIKNRFLEDYIEGWTFEKEKEWFRLSGGQYFGYNRLGYFLGTAFVEYVVQALGESEVFIFWNKHNLKSGVMDWLSKGIRL
;
A
#
# COMPACT_ATOMS: atom_id res chain seq x y z
N MET A 1 1.52 -4.46 18.75
CA MET A 1 0.41 -3.98 19.62
C MET A 1 -0.56 -3.15 18.77
N ILE A 2 -1.87 -3.11 19.04
CA ILE A 2 -2.78 -2.23 18.27
C ILE A 2 -2.98 -0.91 19.03
N ASN A 3 -2.46 0.19 18.48
CA ASN A 3 -2.73 1.56 18.92
C ASN A 3 -3.90 2.13 18.11
N ASN A 4 -5.10 2.16 18.69
CA ASN A 4 -6.31 2.64 18.01
C ASN A 4 -6.78 3.98 18.59
N THR A 5 -6.59 5.04 17.81
CA THR A 5 -6.96 6.42 18.17
C THR A 5 -8.30 6.86 17.57
N ILE A 6 -8.93 6.03 16.72
CA ILE A 6 -10.23 6.31 16.09
C ILE A 6 -11.33 6.60 17.14
N PRO A 7 -11.46 5.86 18.26
CA PRO A 7 -12.44 6.19 19.29
C PRO A 7 -12.25 7.60 19.88
N SER A 8 -11.00 8.07 20.02
CA SER A 8 -10.72 9.43 20.47
C SER A 8 -11.19 10.47 19.47
N PHE A 9 -10.99 10.22 18.17
CA PHE A 9 -11.52 11.08 17.11
C PHE A 9 -13.06 11.10 17.10
N LEU A 10 -13.71 9.95 17.21
CA LEU A 10 -15.18 9.86 17.22
C LEU A 10 -15.79 10.61 18.41
N LYS A 11 -15.18 10.49 19.60
CA LYS A 11 -15.58 11.26 20.78
C LYS A 11 -15.44 12.76 20.56
N LEU A 12 -14.36 13.21 19.91
CA LEU A 12 -14.19 14.60 19.53
C LEU A 12 -15.33 15.05 18.61
N TRP A 13 -15.63 14.25 17.58
CA TRP A 13 -16.66 14.52 16.59
C TRP A 13 -18.08 14.63 17.16
N GLU A 14 -18.40 13.82 18.17
CA GLU A 14 -19.71 13.83 18.82
C GLU A 14 -19.87 14.98 19.82
N SER A 15 -18.77 15.48 20.36
CA SER A 15 -18.79 16.43 21.49
C SER A 15 -18.98 17.89 21.10
N ASN A 16 -18.62 18.28 19.87
CA ASN A 16 -18.63 19.66 19.38
C ASN A 16 -18.70 19.71 17.85
N ASP A 17 -19.04 20.86 17.29
CA ASP A 17 -18.71 21.16 15.89
C ASP A 17 -17.18 21.15 15.74
N VAL A 18 -16.65 20.16 15.01
CA VAL A 18 -15.19 19.99 14.89
C VAL A 18 -14.59 21.09 14.05
N GLU A 19 -14.00 22.07 14.73
CA GLU A 19 -13.20 23.12 14.13
C GLU A 19 -11.72 22.72 13.99
N LEU A 20 -10.98 23.54 13.24
CA LEU A 20 -9.57 23.31 12.94
C LEU A 20 -8.69 23.19 14.21
N ALA A 21 -8.99 23.96 15.26
CA ALA A 21 -8.25 23.90 16.52
C ALA A 21 -8.44 22.55 17.24
N ALA A 22 -9.69 22.09 17.33
CA ALA A 22 -10.05 20.80 17.93
C ALA A 22 -9.39 19.63 17.18
N LEU A 23 -9.45 19.64 15.84
CA LEU A 23 -8.82 18.59 15.04
C LEU A 23 -7.29 18.60 15.15
N ASN A 24 -6.66 19.78 15.17
CA ASN A 24 -5.22 19.88 15.39
C ASN A 24 -4.81 19.38 16.78
N GLN A 25 -5.63 19.62 17.81
CA GLN A 25 -5.36 19.10 19.14
C GLN A 25 -5.36 17.56 19.16
N TYR A 26 -6.31 16.93 18.45
CA TYR A 26 -6.30 15.48 18.27
C TYR A 26 -5.00 14.99 17.61
N PHE A 27 -4.53 15.67 16.57
CA PHE A 27 -3.26 15.33 15.93
C PHE A 27 -2.06 15.49 16.86
N THR A 28 -1.96 16.60 17.59
CA THR A 28 -0.82 16.85 18.49
C THR A 28 -0.84 15.95 19.73
N SER A 29 -2.00 15.38 20.08
CA SER A 29 -2.11 14.43 21.20
C SER A 29 -1.64 13.00 20.87
N HIS A 30 -1.38 12.69 19.60
CA HIS A 30 -0.91 11.37 19.15
C HIS A 30 0.32 11.49 18.22
N PRO A 31 1.43 12.08 18.70
CA PRO A 31 2.62 12.33 17.88
C PRO A 31 3.21 11.06 17.26
N GLU A 32 3.07 9.90 17.93
CA GLU A 32 3.53 8.59 17.45
C GLU A 32 2.87 8.16 16.13
N ILE A 33 1.75 8.77 15.76
CA ILE A 33 1.08 8.54 14.48
C ILE A 33 1.33 9.72 13.53
N PHE A 34 1.10 10.94 14.02
CA PHE A 34 0.97 12.09 13.13
C PHE A 34 2.29 12.71 12.71
N GLU A 35 3.41 12.45 13.41
CA GLU A 35 4.73 12.88 12.96
C GLU A 35 5.14 12.18 11.65
N GLU A 36 5.00 10.86 11.57
CA GLU A 36 5.28 10.08 10.36
C GLU A 36 4.27 10.41 9.24
N TYR A 37 2.98 10.39 9.58
CA TYR A 37 1.91 10.62 8.59
C TYR A 37 2.03 11.98 7.93
N PHE A 38 2.23 13.06 8.68
CA PHE A 38 2.28 14.39 8.11
C PHE A 38 3.58 14.73 7.40
N LYS A 39 4.68 14.12 7.81
CA LYS A 39 5.98 14.31 7.18
C LYS A 39 6.04 13.68 5.78
N TYR A 40 5.43 12.50 5.60
CA TYR A 40 5.62 11.72 4.37
C TYR A 40 4.35 11.45 3.55
N HIS A 41 3.17 11.42 4.16
CA HIS A 41 1.94 10.94 3.51
C HIS A 41 0.88 12.03 3.32
N CYS A 42 0.87 13.06 4.17
CA CYS A 42 -0.13 14.12 4.12
C CYS A 42 0.42 15.45 4.65
N PRO A 43 0.90 16.39 3.80
CA PRO A 43 1.33 17.70 4.28
C PRO A 43 0.33 18.36 5.24
N HIS A 44 0.78 18.74 6.44
CA HIS A 44 -0.06 19.32 7.48
C HIS A 44 -0.30 20.81 7.22
N THR A 45 -1.12 21.12 6.22
CA THR A 45 -1.51 22.50 5.88
C THR A 45 -2.91 22.84 6.38
N ARG A 46 -3.13 24.11 6.73
CA ARG A 46 -4.45 24.61 7.15
C ARG A 46 -5.54 24.28 6.12
N GLU A 47 -5.22 24.40 4.84
CA GLU A 47 -6.14 24.08 3.74
C GLU A 47 -6.54 22.61 3.75
N ARG A 48 -5.56 21.69 3.86
CA ARG A 48 -5.83 20.24 3.88
C ARG A 48 -6.66 19.83 5.09
N VAL A 49 -6.34 20.36 6.27
CA VAL A 49 -7.10 20.09 7.49
C VAL A 49 -8.54 20.61 7.37
N SER A 50 -8.73 21.82 6.86
CA SER A 50 -10.06 22.39 6.59
C SER A 50 -10.86 21.56 5.59
N ASN A 51 -10.22 21.09 4.52
CA ASN A 51 -10.85 20.21 3.54
C ASN A 51 -11.18 18.83 4.11
N ALA A 52 -10.38 18.28 5.02
CA ALA A 52 -10.68 17.02 5.71
C ALA A 52 -11.94 17.14 6.58
N ILE A 53 -12.07 18.23 7.37
CA ILE A 53 -13.26 18.51 8.19
C ILE A 53 -14.54 18.46 7.36
N LYS A 54 -14.54 19.08 6.18
CA LYS A 54 -15.70 19.09 5.27
C LYS A 54 -16.07 17.72 4.72
N ARG A 55 -15.12 16.78 4.68
CA ARG A 55 -15.28 15.45 4.10
C ARG A 55 -15.67 14.39 5.12
N TYR A 56 -15.29 14.56 6.39
CA TYR A 56 -15.60 13.60 7.44
C TYR A 56 -17.09 13.27 7.57
N PRO A 57 -18.06 14.21 7.47
CA PRO A 57 -19.48 13.86 7.62
C PRO A 57 -19.94 12.72 6.71
N ALA A 58 -19.40 12.65 5.48
CA ALA A 58 -19.72 11.59 4.53
C ALA A 58 -19.05 10.24 4.84
N LYS A 59 -18.16 10.18 5.84
CA LYS A 59 -17.34 9.02 6.20
C LYS A 59 -17.46 8.58 7.66
N ILE A 60 -18.12 9.34 8.53
CA ILE A 60 -18.21 9.01 9.97
C ILE A 60 -18.76 7.60 10.21
N GLU A 61 -19.84 7.22 9.53
CA GLU A 61 -20.43 5.89 9.73
C GLU A 61 -19.50 4.76 9.26
N GLU A 62 -18.79 4.95 8.15
CA GLU A 62 -17.77 4.01 7.69
C GLU A 62 -16.61 3.92 8.71
N ILE A 63 -16.16 5.06 9.23
CA ILE A 63 -15.09 5.15 10.25
C ILE A 63 -15.49 4.41 11.53
N ARG A 64 -16.75 4.51 11.97
CA ARG A 64 -17.26 3.75 13.13
C ARG A 64 -17.17 2.25 12.90
N ILE A 65 -17.66 1.78 11.75
CA ILE A 65 -17.61 0.37 11.38
C ILE A 65 -16.16 -0.12 11.39
N ILE A 66 -15.25 0.62 10.74
CA ILE A 66 -13.82 0.30 10.67
C ILE A 66 -13.19 0.23 12.07
N ALA A 67 -13.53 1.17 12.97
CA ALA A 67 -12.99 1.20 14.32
C ALA A 67 -13.32 -0.07 15.12
N GLU A 68 -14.49 -0.66 14.87
CA GLU A 68 -14.96 -1.88 15.54
C GLU A 68 -14.33 -3.14 14.92
N ILE A 69 -14.26 -3.24 13.59
CA ILE A 69 -13.91 -4.49 12.92
C ILE A 69 -12.42 -4.64 12.63
N LEU A 70 -11.71 -3.55 12.33
CA LEU A 70 -10.32 -3.59 11.86
C LEU A 70 -9.34 -4.25 12.86
N PRO A 71 -9.44 -4.03 14.19
CA PRO A 71 -8.59 -4.74 15.14
C PRO A 71 -8.72 -6.27 15.07
N THR A 72 -9.95 -6.76 14.87
CA THR A 72 -10.21 -8.21 14.74
C THR A 72 -9.64 -8.75 13.43
N ILE A 73 -9.79 -7.99 12.33
CA ILE A 73 -9.22 -8.34 11.03
C ILE A 73 -7.69 -8.39 11.08
N ILE A 74 -7.04 -7.45 11.78
CA ILE A 74 -5.58 -7.46 11.95
C ILE A 74 -5.13 -8.74 12.64
N GLN A 75 -5.83 -9.18 13.68
CA GLN A 75 -5.52 -10.43 14.36
C GLN A 75 -5.75 -11.65 13.45
N GLU A 76 -6.86 -11.67 12.72
CA GLU A 76 -7.18 -12.72 11.74
C GLU A 76 -6.04 -12.87 10.73
N ILE A 77 -5.67 -11.79 10.05
CA ILE A 77 -4.66 -11.82 8.99
C ILE A 77 -3.25 -12.09 9.53
N THR A 78 -2.93 -11.58 10.72
CA THR A 78 -1.67 -11.91 11.41
C THR A 78 -1.56 -13.41 11.66
N ASN A 79 -2.65 -14.05 12.10
CA ASN A 79 -2.68 -15.51 12.30
C ASN A 79 -2.52 -16.27 10.98
N GLU A 80 -3.12 -15.79 9.89
CA GLU A 80 -2.96 -16.40 8.56
C GLU A 80 -1.50 -16.32 8.07
N TYR A 81 -0.81 -15.18 8.27
CA TYR A 81 0.62 -15.06 7.97
C TYR A 81 1.49 -15.97 8.83
N HIS A 82 1.19 -16.09 10.12
CA HIS A 82 1.88 -17.03 11.00
C HIS A 82 1.68 -18.47 10.53
N TYR A 83 0.43 -18.89 10.26
CA TYR A 83 0.13 -20.24 9.83
C TYR A 83 0.76 -20.61 8.48
N LYS A 84 0.69 -19.70 7.51
CA LYS A 84 1.13 -19.98 6.13
C LYS A 84 2.61 -19.78 5.91
N TYR A 85 3.19 -18.75 6.53
CA TYR A 85 4.55 -18.29 6.26
C TYR A 85 5.46 -18.33 7.49
N ASN A 86 4.96 -18.79 8.65
CA ASN A 86 5.70 -18.81 9.91
C ASN A 86 6.27 -17.43 10.28
N LEU A 87 5.51 -16.37 9.98
CA LEU A 87 5.86 -15.00 10.34
C LEU A 87 5.21 -14.61 11.66
N ASP A 88 6.04 -14.26 12.64
CA ASP A 88 5.57 -13.63 13.88
C ASP A 88 5.53 -12.11 13.73
N VAL A 89 4.32 -11.57 13.65
CA VAL A 89 4.08 -10.14 13.48
C VAL A 89 4.20 -9.44 14.85
N ASN A 90 5.42 -8.97 15.18
CA ASN A 90 5.76 -8.31 16.45
C ASN A 90 5.79 -6.76 16.44
N MET A 91 5.23 -6.10 15.42
CA MET A 91 5.20 -4.63 15.27
C MET A 91 3.88 -4.04 15.81
N ASN A 92 3.79 -2.72 15.79
CA ASN A 92 2.56 -2.01 16.11
C ASN A 92 1.71 -1.73 14.88
N PHE A 93 0.41 -1.69 15.14
CA PHE A 93 -0.61 -1.29 14.19
C PHE A 93 -1.23 0.00 14.70
N HIS A 94 -1.17 1.07 13.92
CA HIS A 94 -1.72 2.37 14.23
C HIS A 94 -2.99 2.60 13.43
N LEU A 95 -4.12 2.68 14.12
CA LEU A 95 -5.43 2.95 13.53
C LEU A 95 -5.82 4.38 13.88
N PHE A 96 -6.06 5.20 12.87
CA PHE A 96 -6.31 6.63 13.08
C PHE A 96 -7.24 7.21 12.03
N VAL A 97 -7.72 8.43 12.29
CA VAL A 97 -8.39 9.29 11.31
C VAL A 97 -7.46 10.42 10.90
N GLY A 98 -7.17 10.54 9.62
CA GLY A 98 -6.19 11.47 9.04
C GLY A 98 -6.77 12.49 8.05
N GLY A 99 -5.87 13.16 7.34
CA GLY A 99 -6.18 14.25 6.39
C GLY A 99 -6.44 13.79 4.96
N PHE A 100 -6.89 12.54 4.75
CA PHE A 100 -7.13 11.95 3.44
C PHE A 100 -5.88 11.88 2.54
N GLY A 101 -4.68 11.69 3.10
CA GLY A 101 -3.42 11.54 2.38
C GLY A 101 -3.20 10.14 1.81
N SER A 102 -3.00 9.16 2.69
CA SER A 102 -2.86 7.73 2.36
C SER A 102 -4.00 6.92 2.96
N ASN A 103 -4.20 5.69 2.47
CA ASN A 103 -5.11 4.68 3.03
C ASN A 103 -4.40 3.81 4.07
N ALA A 104 -3.24 3.28 3.72
CA ALA A 104 -2.36 2.54 4.60
C ALA A 104 -0.90 2.77 4.19
N PHE A 105 0.04 2.41 5.07
CA PHE A 105 1.48 2.38 4.79
C PHE A 105 2.23 1.65 5.91
N VAL A 106 3.40 1.12 5.58
CA VAL A 106 4.43 0.73 6.54
C VAL A 106 5.34 1.94 6.79
N GLU A 107 5.78 2.11 8.05
CA GLU A 107 6.82 3.07 8.42
C GLU A 107 8.05 2.92 7.52
N ARG A 108 8.81 4.00 7.36
CA ARG A 108 10.04 3.97 6.55
C ARG A 108 11.16 3.10 7.15
N GLU A 109 11.03 2.64 8.38
CA GLU A 109 11.91 1.60 8.90
C GLU A 109 11.73 0.30 8.11
N ILE A 110 12.83 -0.43 7.87
CA ILE A 110 12.82 -1.65 7.03
C ILE A 110 11.82 -2.68 7.57
N ILE A 111 11.73 -2.82 8.89
CA ILE A 111 10.71 -3.64 9.56
C ILE A 111 10.08 -2.72 10.60
N GLY A 112 9.15 -1.87 10.15
CA GLY A 112 8.53 -0.84 10.98
C GLY A 112 7.05 -1.08 11.28
N ASP A 113 6.44 -0.09 11.93
CA ASP A 113 5.03 -0.14 12.30
C ASP A 113 4.10 0.03 11.09
N ILE A 114 2.87 -0.49 11.18
CA ILE A 114 1.87 -0.44 10.11
C ILE A 114 0.76 0.55 10.46
N PHE A 115 0.39 1.40 9.51
CA PHE A 115 -0.53 2.51 9.71
C PHE A 115 -1.77 2.38 8.81
N PHE A 116 -2.95 2.61 9.38
CA PHE A 116 -4.24 2.57 8.68
C PHE A 116 -5.06 3.84 8.96
N ALA A 117 -5.34 4.59 7.89
CA ALA A 117 -6.12 5.81 7.92
C ALA A 117 -7.59 5.52 7.59
N ALA A 118 -8.43 5.39 8.61
CA ALA A 118 -9.80 4.90 8.50
C ALA A 118 -10.67 5.72 7.53
N GLU A 119 -10.43 7.02 7.37
CA GLU A 119 -11.22 7.88 6.47
C GLU A 119 -11.06 7.55 4.98
N LYS A 120 -10.05 6.72 4.66
CA LYS A 120 -9.71 6.29 3.30
C LYS A 120 -9.98 4.82 3.04
N LEU A 121 -10.36 4.05 4.04
CA LEU A 121 -10.65 2.63 3.90
C LEU A 121 -12.12 2.40 3.51
N SER A 122 -12.36 1.30 2.81
CA SER A 122 -13.72 0.79 2.64
C SER A 122 -14.12 -0.01 3.89
N PRO A 123 -15.37 0.10 4.38
CA PRO A 123 -15.84 -0.66 5.54
C PRO A 123 -16.14 -2.14 5.23
N ASP A 124 -16.03 -2.56 3.96
CA ASP A 124 -16.24 -3.95 3.58
C ASP A 124 -15.14 -4.87 4.15
N LEU A 125 -15.57 -6.01 4.67
CA LEU A 125 -14.71 -6.97 5.35
C LEU A 125 -13.60 -7.51 4.45
N ASN A 126 -13.89 -7.82 3.18
CA ASN A 126 -12.89 -8.36 2.27
C ASN A 126 -11.90 -7.29 1.84
N HIS A 127 -12.36 -6.06 1.63
CA HIS A 127 -11.47 -4.94 1.32
C HIS A 127 -10.45 -4.69 2.44
N LEU A 128 -10.92 -4.69 3.70
CA LEU A 128 -10.06 -4.53 4.88
C LEU A 128 -9.08 -5.69 5.05
N ARG A 129 -9.54 -6.94 4.87
CA ARG A 129 -8.66 -8.12 4.92
C ARG A 129 -7.54 -8.05 3.89
N VAL A 130 -7.86 -7.64 2.66
CA VAL A 130 -6.88 -7.54 1.57
C VAL A 130 -5.84 -6.47 1.86
N ILE A 131 -6.24 -5.26 2.25
CA ILE A 131 -5.26 -4.20 2.52
C ILE A 131 -4.40 -4.51 3.75
N VAL A 132 -4.97 -5.12 4.80
CA VAL A 132 -4.18 -5.60 5.95
C VAL A 132 -3.18 -6.67 5.51
N ALA A 133 -3.60 -7.60 4.66
CA ALA A 133 -2.72 -8.63 4.14
C ALA A 133 -1.61 -8.05 3.26
N HIS A 134 -1.89 -6.99 2.50
CA HIS A 134 -0.90 -6.27 1.69
C HIS A 134 0.19 -5.63 2.56
N GLU A 135 -0.19 -4.86 3.58
CA GLU A 135 0.78 -4.17 4.43
C GLU A 135 1.66 -5.16 5.23
N ILE A 136 1.08 -6.24 5.76
CA ILE A 136 1.87 -7.31 6.39
C ILE A 136 2.77 -8.02 5.36
N GLY A 137 2.34 -8.08 4.09
CA GLY A 137 3.13 -8.63 2.99
C GLY A 137 4.42 -7.86 2.74
N HIS A 138 4.41 -6.53 2.88
CA HIS A 138 5.63 -5.72 2.84
C HIS A 138 6.60 -6.09 3.97
N ILE A 139 6.10 -6.28 5.19
CA ILE A 139 6.91 -6.70 6.34
C ILE A 139 7.50 -8.08 6.10
N TYR A 140 6.67 -9.04 5.70
CA TYR A 140 7.13 -10.40 5.40
C TYR A 140 8.26 -10.39 4.37
N HIS A 141 8.07 -9.66 3.26
CA HIS A 141 9.07 -9.55 2.22
C HIS A 141 10.39 -8.95 2.73
N ASN A 142 10.31 -7.88 3.52
CA ASN A 142 11.51 -7.27 4.11
C ASN A 142 12.21 -8.23 5.08
N VAL A 143 11.48 -9.04 5.86
CA VAL A 143 12.06 -10.09 6.72
C VAL A 143 12.77 -11.16 5.89
N MET A 144 12.18 -11.59 4.78
CA MET A 144 12.81 -12.58 3.89
C MET A 144 14.10 -12.04 3.26
N LEU A 145 14.09 -10.80 2.77
CA LEU A 145 15.29 -10.13 2.25
C LEU A 145 16.36 -9.95 3.32
N GLN A 146 15.98 -9.54 4.53
CA GLN A 146 16.89 -9.41 5.67
C GLN A 146 17.56 -10.75 6.01
N ASN A 147 16.77 -11.83 6.04
CA ASN A 147 17.27 -13.19 6.33
C ASN A 147 18.21 -13.71 5.23
N ASP A 148 18.00 -13.29 3.98
CA ASP A 148 18.88 -13.61 2.85
C ASP A 148 20.15 -12.74 2.80
N GLY A 149 20.26 -11.73 3.68
CA GLY A 149 21.47 -10.91 3.83
C GLY A 149 21.46 -9.57 3.07
N MET A 150 20.27 -9.02 2.79
CA MET A 150 20.12 -7.72 2.13
C MET A 150 20.89 -6.60 2.83
N ASP A 151 21.71 -5.86 2.07
CA ASP A 151 22.39 -4.65 2.52
C ASP A 151 21.51 -3.42 2.25
N TRP A 152 20.68 -3.07 3.23
CA TRP A 152 19.76 -1.94 3.11
C TRP A 152 20.42 -0.58 2.93
N GLY A 153 21.71 -0.44 3.28
CA GLY A 153 22.49 0.77 3.01
C GLY A 153 22.74 1.01 1.52
N LYS A 154 22.58 -0.03 0.69
CA LYS A 154 22.70 0.02 -0.78
C LYS A 154 21.38 -0.11 -1.52
N ALA A 155 20.27 -0.24 -0.80
CA ALA A 155 18.95 -0.36 -1.41
C ALA A 155 18.55 0.96 -2.08
N ASP A 156 18.29 0.93 -3.39
CA ASP A 156 17.77 2.07 -4.13
C ASP A 156 16.25 2.14 -4.02
N TRP A 157 15.78 2.63 -2.87
CA TRP A 157 14.36 2.78 -2.55
C TRP A 157 13.59 3.70 -3.51
N THR A 158 14.30 4.49 -4.32
CA THR A 158 13.70 5.43 -5.26
C THR A 158 13.59 4.87 -6.67
N ASP A 159 14.18 3.71 -6.95
CA ASP A 159 14.17 3.10 -8.28
C ASP A 159 12.78 2.50 -8.62
N GLY A 160 12.31 2.77 -9.83
CA GLY A 160 11.01 2.27 -10.30
C GLY A 160 10.88 0.75 -10.30
N SER A 161 11.97 0.03 -10.59
CA SER A 161 11.97 -1.44 -10.57
C SER A 161 11.85 -2.00 -9.16
N VAL A 162 12.41 -1.31 -8.17
CA VAL A 162 12.29 -1.65 -6.74
C VAL A 162 10.84 -1.47 -6.29
N ASN A 163 10.21 -0.34 -6.60
CA ASN A 163 8.81 -0.10 -6.23
C ASN A 163 7.85 -1.07 -6.94
N LEU A 164 8.05 -1.31 -8.24
CA LEU A 164 7.28 -2.28 -9.02
C LEU A 164 7.32 -3.67 -8.37
N TYR A 165 8.51 -4.13 -8.03
CA TYR A 165 8.69 -5.44 -7.40
C TYR A 165 8.12 -5.49 -5.98
N ARG A 166 8.34 -4.47 -5.14
CA ARG A 166 7.84 -4.46 -3.76
C ARG A 166 6.31 -4.44 -3.68
N GLU A 167 5.64 -3.60 -4.46
CA GLU A 167 4.18 -3.58 -4.54
C GLU A 167 3.64 -4.87 -5.16
N GLY A 168 4.33 -5.42 -6.17
CA GLY A 168 4.00 -6.71 -6.77
C GLY A 168 4.05 -7.86 -5.77
N VAL A 169 5.09 -7.93 -4.93
CA VAL A 169 5.23 -8.99 -3.91
C VAL A 169 4.15 -8.86 -2.84
N ALA A 170 3.89 -7.65 -2.34
CA ALA A 170 2.83 -7.44 -1.35
C ALA A 170 1.43 -7.76 -1.89
N THR A 171 1.15 -7.38 -3.15
CA THR A 171 -0.11 -7.71 -3.82
C THR A 171 -0.23 -9.23 -4.06
N TYR A 172 0.84 -9.88 -4.49
CA TYR A 172 0.87 -11.34 -4.65
C TYR A 172 0.61 -12.04 -3.31
N LEU A 173 1.25 -11.61 -2.22
CA LEU A 173 1.05 -12.15 -0.88
C LEU A 173 -0.39 -11.93 -0.38
N SER A 174 -0.98 -10.76 -0.64
CA SER A 174 -2.37 -10.51 -0.28
C SER A 174 -3.34 -11.45 -1.02
N LYS A 175 -3.10 -11.73 -2.31
CA LYS A 175 -3.81 -12.79 -3.07
C LYS A 175 -3.61 -14.19 -2.48
N GLN A 176 -2.42 -14.46 -1.94
CA GLN A 176 -2.11 -15.75 -1.32
C GLN A 176 -2.81 -15.96 0.02
N ILE A 177 -2.97 -14.91 0.83
CA ILE A 177 -3.67 -14.94 2.11
C ILE A 177 -5.18 -14.91 1.90
N MET A 178 -5.67 -13.95 1.11
CA MET A 178 -7.09 -13.78 0.82
C MET A 178 -7.41 -14.32 -0.57
N ARG A 179 -7.87 -15.56 -0.70
CA ARG A 179 -8.15 -16.19 -2.00
C ARG A 179 -9.60 -16.00 -2.47
N GLY A 180 -9.80 -15.98 -3.78
CA GLY A 180 -11.13 -16.10 -4.41
C GLY A 180 -11.96 -14.81 -4.42
N LEU A 181 -11.33 -13.65 -4.23
CA LEU A 181 -11.99 -12.35 -4.39
C LEU A 181 -11.94 -11.91 -5.86
N ASN A 182 -12.72 -10.88 -6.20
CA ASN A 182 -12.58 -10.21 -7.49
C ASN A 182 -11.15 -9.63 -7.60
N GLU A 183 -10.50 -9.89 -8.72
CA GLU A 183 -9.10 -9.51 -8.97
C GLU A 183 -8.85 -8.01 -8.74
N SER A 184 -9.80 -7.14 -9.11
CA SER A 184 -9.64 -5.69 -8.96
C SER A 184 -9.49 -5.23 -7.50
N VAL A 185 -10.05 -5.98 -6.54
CA VAL A 185 -9.99 -5.65 -5.11
C VAL A 185 -8.57 -5.66 -4.57
N TYR A 186 -7.68 -6.51 -5.09
CA TYR A 186 -6.28 -6.58 -4.66
C TYR A 186 -5.47 -5.31 -5.00
N TYR A 187 -5.98 -4.46 -5.88
CA TYR A 187 -5.30 -3.26 -6.36
C TYR A 187 -5.96 -1.96 -5.88
N SER A 188 -7.30 -1.95 -5.85
CA SER A 188 -8.09 -0.77 -5.45
C SER A 188 -8.44 -0.75 -3.96
N TYR A 189 -8.47 -1.92 -3.31
CA TYR A 189 -8.97 -2.11 -1.95
C TYR A 189 -10.41 -1.62 -1.76
N ASN A 190 -11.19 -1.66 -2.86
CA ASN A 190 -12.61 -1.30 -2.91
C ASN A 190 -13.28 -1.91 -4.17
N ASN A 191 -14.57 -1.65 -4.37
CA ASN A 191 -15.32 -2.14 -5.53
C ASN A 191 -15.16 -1.29 -6.81
N ASP A 192 -14.37 -0.21 -6.79
CA ASP A 192 -14.26 0.70 -7.94
C ASP A 192 -13.21 0.24 -8.97
N GLY A 193 -12.35 -0.73 -8.62
CA GLY A 193 -11.17 -1.11 -9.39
C GLY A 193 -11.42 -1.84 -10.70
N GLU A 194 -12.66 -2.27 -11.00
CA GLU A 194 -12.96 -3.11 -12.17
C GLU A 194 -12.52 -2.45 -13.50
N ARG A 195 -12.69 -1.13 -13.62
CA ARG A 195 -12.25 -0.40 -14.82
C ARG A 195 -10.73 -0.32 -14.96
N TRP A 196 -10.00 -0.33 -13.84
CA TRP A 196 -8.53 -0.33 -13.81
C TRP A 196 -8.03 -1.68 -14.31
N LEU A 197 -8.63 -2.76 -13.79
CA LEU A 197 -8.34 -4.13 -14.23
C LEU A 197 -8.62 -4.30 -15.73
N GLN A 198 -9.79 -3.84 -16.21
CA GLN A 198 -10.12 -3.93 -17.63
C GLN A 198 -9.14 -3.14 -18.49
N CYS A 199 -8.77 -1.92 -18.07
CA CYS A 199 -7.77 -1.12 -18.77
C CYS A 199 -6.42 -1.84 -18.82
N TYR A 200 -5.97 -2.44 -17.72
CA TYR A 200 -4.72 -3.19 -17.67
C TYR A 200 -4.74 -4.38 -18.64
N ILE A 201 -5.80 -5.20 -18.61
CA ILE A 201 -5.94 -6.37 -19.49
C ILE A 201 -5.95 -5.96 -20.97
N GLU A 202 -6.68 -4.91 -21.33
CA GLU A 202 -6.79 -4.46 -22.71
C GLU A 202 -5.52 -3.80 -23.25
N ASN A 203 -4.68 -3.25 -22.36
CA ASN A 203 -3.54 -2.40 -22.72
C ASN A 203 -2.21 -2.91 -22.14
N GLU A 204 -2.10 -4.18 -21.78
CA GLU A 204 -0.95 -4.72 -21.03
C GLU A 204 0.38 -4.42 -21.73
N GLU A 205 0.47 -4.67 -23.04
CA GLU A 205 1.68 -4.41 -23.82
C GLU A 205 2.03 -2.90 -23.86
N GLN A 206 1.04 -2.02 -24.05
CA GLN A 206 1.26 -0.58 -24.06
C GLN A 206 1.69 -0.07 -22.68
N ILE A 207 1.13 -0.62 -21.60
CA ILE A 207 1.48 -0.29 -20.22
C ILE A 207 2.92 -0.73 -19.92
N LYS A 208 3.29 -1.96 -20.29
CA LYS A 208 4.67 -2.47 -20.19
C LYS A 208 5.66 -1.56 -20.93
N ASN A 209 5.35 -1.21 -22.17
CA ASN A 209 6.21 -0.37 -23.01
C ASN A 209 6.35 1.04 -22.42
N ARG A 210 5.25 1.66 -22.00
CA ARG A 210 5.27 3.00 -21.43
C ARG A 210 6.06 3.05 -20.11
N PHE A 211 5.93 2.03 -19.27
CA PHE A 211 6.74 1.93 -18.04
C PHE A 211 8.23 1.81 -18.37
N LEU A 212 8.58 0.99 -19.36
CA LEU A 212 9.97 0.83 -19.81
C LEU A 212 10.54 2.13 -20.39
N GLU A 213 9.78 2.84 -21.23
CA GLU A 213 10.16 4.15 -21.76
C GLU A 213 10.46 5.14 -20.63
N ASP A 214 9.55 5.25 -19.66
CA ASP A 214 9.73 6.11 -18.49
C ASP A 214 10.99 5.76 -17.71
N TYR A 215 11.28 4.48 -17.58
CA TYR A 215 12.46 4.01 -16.89
C TYR A 215 13.75 4.38 -17.64
N ILE A 216 13.79 4.19 -18.97
CA ILE A 216 14.95 4.51 -19.83
C ILE A 216 15.21 6.01 -19.88
N GLU A 217 14.16 6.83 -19.96
CA GLU A 217 14.24 8.30 -19.96
C GLU A 217 14.73 8.87 -18.61
N GLY A 218 14.81 8.04 -17.58
CA GLY A 218 15.20 8.42 -16.23
C GLY A 218 14.00 8.50 -15.29
N TRP A 219 14.13 7.83 -14.15
CA TRP A 219 13.08 7.72 -13.15
C TRP A 219 13.00 8.98 -12.27
N THR A 220 11.81 9.58 -12.17
CA THR A 220 11.55 10.80 -11.40
C THR A 220 10.41 10.58 -10.40
N PHE A 221 10.24 11.52 -9.47
CA PHE A 221 9.11 11.51 -8.54
C PHE A 221 7.76 11.56 -9.25
N GLU A 222 7.68 12.29 -10.35
CA GLU A 222 6.48 12.44 -11.19
C GLU A 222 6.11 11.11 -11.84
N LYS A 223 7.11 10.34 -12.30
CA LYS A 223 6.91 8.98 -12.81
C LYS A 223 6.51 8.02 -11.69
N GLU A 224 7.16 8.07 -10.52
CA GLU A 224 6.73 7.28 -9.37
C GLU A 224 5.26 7.58 -8.99
N LYS A 225 4.90 8.86 -8.94
CA LYS A 225 3.54 9.31 -8.70
C LYS A 225 2.57 8.78 -9.75
N GLU A 226 2.94 8.86 -11.03
CA GLU A 226 2.13 8.41 -12.15
C GLU A 226 1.75 6.93 -12.02
N TRP A 227 2.72 6.09 -11.67
CA TRP A 227 2.56 4.64 -11.64
C TRP A 227 1.99 4.08 -10.34
N PHE A 228 2.30 4.69 -9.18
CA PHE A 228 2.05 4.07 -7.87
C PHE A 228 1.15 4.89 -6.94
N ARG A 229 0.95 6.19 -7.17
CA ARG A 229 0.18 7.03 -6.23
C ARG A 229 -1.25 7.25 -6.70
N LEU A 230 -2.16 7.40 -5.73
CA LEU A 230 -3.56 7.76 -5.98
C LEU A 230 -3.78 9.06 -6.76
N SER A 231 -2.76 9.92 -6.80
CA SER A 231 -2.80 11.24 -7.46
C SER A 231 -2.14 11.25 -8.85
N GLY A 232 -1.68 10.10 -9.35
CA GLY A 232 -1.20 9.90 -10.73
C GLY A 232 -2.28 9.31 -11.64
N GLY A 233 -1.84 8.61 -12.69
CA GLY A 233 -2.70 7.90 -13.64
C GLY A 233 -3.12 8.70 -14.86
N GLN A 234 -2.30 9.65 -15.30
CA GLN A 234 -2.57 10.49 -16.47
C GLN A 234 -2.43 9.75 -17.79
N TYR A 235 -1.50 8.80 -17.93
CA TYR A 235 -1.23 8.14 -19.21
C TYR A 235 -2.41 7.32 -19.72
N PHE A 236 -3.09 6.62 -18.82
CA PHE A 236 -4.17 5.70 -19.17
C PHE A 236 -5.50 6.09 -18.50
N GLY A 237 -5.54 7.20 -17.76
CA GLY A 237 -6.73 7.65 -17.02
C GLY A 237 -6.99 6.89 -15.72
N TYR A 238 -6.10 5.99 -15.32
CA TYR A 238 -6.21 5.15 -14.12
C TYR A 238 -4.89 5.16 -13.34
N ASN A 239 -4.98 5.32 -12.02
CA ASN A 239 -3.82 5.29 -11.12
C ASN A 239 -3.41 3.85 -10.75
N ARG A 240 -2.25 3.70 -10.10
CA ARG A 240 -1.77 2.42 -9.54
C ARG A 240 -1.58 1.29 -10.56
N LEU A 241 -1.46 1.58 -11.85
CA LEU A 241 -1.16 0.56 -12.87
C LEU A 241 0.19 -0.15 -12.63
N GLY A 242 1.11 0.48 -11.89
CA GLY A 242 2.35 -0.17 -11.43
C GLY A 242 2.13 -1.39 -10.54
N TYR A 243 0.99 -1.48 -9.82
CA TYR A 243 0.68 -2.64 -8.97
C TYR A 243 0.33 -3.86 -9.81
N PHE A 244 -0.48 -3.69 -10.86
CA PHE A 244 -0.81 -4.75 -11.81
C PHE A 244 0.45 -5.26 -12.52
N LEU A 245 1.26 -4.32 -13.02
CA LEU A 245 2.52 -4.62 -13.68
C LEU A 245 3.50 -5.35 -12.76
N GLY A 246 3.63 -4.90 -11.52
CA GLY A 246 4.45 -5.54 -10.49
C GLY A 246 3.98 -6.95 -10.15
N THR A 247 2.67 -7.15 -10.01
CA THR A 247 2.08 -8.46 -9.73
C THR A 247 2.32 -9.42 -10.89
N ALA A 248 2.17 -8.95 -12.14
CA ALA A 248 2.46 -9.76 -13.32
C ALA A 248 3.94 -10.16 -13.42
N PHE A 249 4.87 -9.26 -13.07
CA PHE A 249 6.29 -9.60 -12.98
C PHE A 249 6.55 -10.66 -11.91
N VAL A 250 5.97 -10.49 -10.72
CA VAL A 250 6.11 -11.44 -9.61
C VAL A 250 5.55 -12.80 -9.98
N GLU A 251 4.34 -12.88 -10.55
CA GLU A 251 3.74 -14.13 -11.01
C GLU A 251 4.60 -14.81 -12.08
N TYR A 252 5.22 -14.04 -12.99
CA TYR A 252 6.21 -14.57 -13.93
C TYR A 252 7.43 -15.19 -13.22
N VAL A 253 7.97 -14.53 -12.19
CA VAL A 253 9.09 -15.07 -11.39
C VAL A 253 8.67 -16.33 -10.62
N VAL A 254 7.47 -16.36 -10.02
CA VAL A 254 6.93 -17.56 -9.37
C VAL A 254 6.86 -18.72 -10.35
N GLN A 255 6.34 -18.50 -11.56
CA GLN A 255 6.22 -19.54 -12.58
C GLN A 255 7.59 -20.05 -13.06
N ALA A 256 8.58 -19.16 -13.15
CA ALA A 256 9.90 -19.49 -13.67
C ALA A 256 10.84 -20.12 -12.62
N LEU A 257 10.81 -19.62 -11.38
CA LEU A 257 11.81 -19.91 -10.34
C LEU A 257 11.21 -20.46 -9.04
N GLY A 258 9.89 -20.39 -8.87
CA GLY A 258 9.18 -20.79 -7.66
C GLY A 258 8.90 -19.64 -6.69
N GLU A 259 7.93 -19.83 -5.81
CA GLU A 259 7.45 -18.81 -4.86
C GLU A 259 8.54 -18.34 -3.89
N SER A 260 9.38 -19.25 -3.38
CA SER A 260 10.45 -18.87 -2.44
C SER A 260 11.48 -17.92 -3.04
N GLU A 261 11.76 -18.06 -4.35
CA GLU A 261 12.71 -17.17 -5.04
C GLU A 261 12.16 -15.76 -5.22
N VAL A 262 10.84 -15.61 -5.32
CA VAL A 262 10.20 -14.29 -5.38
C VAL A 262 10.46 -13.45 -4.13
N PHE A 263 10.64 -14.05 -2.96
CA PHE A 263 10.82 -13.25 -1.73
C PHE A 263 12.26 -12.79 -1.49
N ILE A 264 13.20 -13.31 -2.28
CA ILE A 264 14.64 -13.03 -2.17
C ILE A 264 15.26 -12.61 -3.51
N PHE A 265 14.42 -12.42 -4.54
CA PHE A 265 14.88 -12.15 -5.90
C PHE A 265 15.76 -10.90 -5.96
N TRP A 266 15.44 -9.87 -5.17
CA TRP A 266 16.21 -8.63 -5.14
C TRP A 266 17.65 -8.83 -4.67
N ASN A 267 17.88 -9.73 -3.72
CA ASN A 267 19.23 -9.95 -3.20
C ASN A 267 20.01 -10.97 -4.04
N LYS A 268 19.35 -12.05 -4.50
CA LYS A 268 19.99 -13.11 -5.30
C LYS A 268 20.22 -12.75 -6.75
N HIS A 269 19.39 -11.89 -7.32
CA HIS A 269 19.43 -11.50 -8.71
C HIS A 269 19.62 -9.99 -8.84
N ASN A 270 20.11 -9.55 -10.00
CA ASN A 270 20.07 -8.13 -10.31
C ASN A 270 18.62 -7.74 -10.62
N LEU A 271 17.88 -7.28 -9.59
CA LEU A 271 16.46 -6.93 -9.68
C LEU A 271 16.17 -6.05 -10.89
N LYS A 272 16.94 -4.96 -11.02
CA LYS A 272 16.81 -3.99 -12.10
C LYS A 272 16.91 -4.66 -13.46
N SER A 273 17.97 -5.43 -13.69
CA SER A 273 18.12 -6.17 -14.95
C SER A 273 16.99 -7.17 -15.16
N GLY A 274 16.58 -7.90 -14.12
CA GLY A 274 15.49 -8.87 -14.22
C GLY A 274 14.14 -8.26 -14.62
N VAL A 275 13.79 -7.11 -14.02
CA VAL A 275 12.59 -6.35 -14.39
C VAL A 275 12.71 -5.82 -15.81
N MET A 276 13.84 -5.21 -16.17
CA MET A 276 14.04 -4.64 -17.53
C MET A 276 14.01 -5.71 -18.62
N ASP A 277 14.63 -6.86 -18.38
CA ASP A 277 14.60 -7.99 -19.30
C ASP A 277 13.17 -8.50 -19.49
N TRP A 278 12.39 -8.59 -18.40
CA TRP A 278 10.98 -9.00 -18.48
C TRP A 278 10.09 -7.97 -19.18
N LEU A 279 10.30 -6.67 -18.94
CA LEU A 279 9.60 -5.60 -19.64
C LEU A 279 9.91 -5.65 -21.14
N SER A 280 11.16 -5.95 -21.51
CA SER A 280 11.62 -6.00 -22.90
C SER A 280 11.16 -7.25 -23.66
N LYS A 281 10.66 -8.28 -22.98
CA LYS A 281 10.11 -9.48 -23.63
C LYS A 281 8.81 -9.15 -24.35
N GLY A 282 8.81 -9.35 -25.68
CA GLY A 282 7.66 -9.12 -26.55
C GLY A 282 7.71 -7.78 -27.29
N ILE A 283 8.65 -6.89 -26.96
CA ILE A 283 8.84 -5.62 -27.67
C ILE A 283 9.51 -5.89 -29.01
N ARG A 284 8.76 -5.71 -30.11
CA ARG A 284 9.38 -5.49 -31.43
C ARG A 284 9.82 -4.02 -31.47
N LEU A 285 11.10 -3.76 -31.21
CA LEU A 285 11.74 -2.49 -31.55
C LEU A 285 11.75 -2.29 -33.07
#